data_AF-A0A6P3YBV1-F1
#
_entry.id   AF-A0A6P3YBV1-F1
#
_cell.length_a   1.000
_cell.length_b   1.000
_cell.length_c   1.000
_cell.angle_alpha   90.00
_cell.angle_beta   90.00
_cell.angle_gamma   90.00
#
_symmetry.space_group_name_H-M   'P 1'
#
loop_
_entity.id
_entity.type
_entity.pdbx_description
1 polymer ?
#
loop_
_entity_poly.entity_id
_entity_poly.type
_entity_poly.pdbx_seq_one_letter_code
_entity_poly.pdbx_strand_id
1 'polypeptide(L)'
;NIEEFSDKNEKLYDVVISSEVIEHVNNQELFLKESIKLLKPGGSIFITTPNKTLLCWLAGIVVSEYIINVIPRGTHDWNNFIPPHEVQRILRNNGCKTKLIHGIVYNPITKQWSWSSSTALCY
;
A
#
# COMPACT_ATOMS: atom_id res chain seq x y z
N ASN A 1 -8.39 -13.50 -10.53
CA ASN A 1 -7.89 -12.61 -9.43
C ASN A 1 -6.37 -12.85 -9.28
N ILE A 2 -5.67 -12.25 -8.31
CA ILE A 2 -4.21 -12.46 -8.20
C ILE A 2 -3.88 -13.90 -7.81
N GLU A 3 -4.75 -14.54 -7.05
CA GLU A 3 -4.67 -15.91 -6.57
C GLU A 3 -4.65 -16.91 -7.74
N GLU A 4 -5.62 -16.81 -8.67
CA GLU A 4 -5.66 -17.66 -9.87
C GLU A 4 -4.47 -17.42 -10.80
N PHE A 5 -3.97 -16.18 -10.83
CA PHE A 5 -2.84 -15.82 -11.67
C PHE A 5 -1.54 -16.39 -11.12
N SER A 6 -1.28 -16.22 -9.81
CA SER A 6 -0.07 -16.71 -9.14
C SER A 6 0.03 -18.23 -9.09
N ASP A 7 -1.09 -18.95 -9.09
CA ASP A 7 -1.14 -20.41 -9.20
C ASP A 7 -0.57 -20.94 -10.52
N LYS A 8 -0.60 -20.14 -11.59
CA LYS A 8 -0.09 -20.54 -12.92
C LYS A 8 1.23 -19.88 -13.28
N ASN A 9 1.66 -18.88 -12.51
CA ASN A 9 2.71 -17.92 -12.91
C ASN A 9 3.70 -17.64 -11.77
N GLU A 10 4.23 -18.67 -11.12
CA GLU A 10 5.22 -18.50 -10.06
C GLU A 10 6.57 -18.00 -10.59
N LYS A 11 7.25 -17.15 -9.81
CA LYS A 11 8.65 -16.75 -10.04
C LYS A 11 8.91 -16.17 -11.45
N LEU A 12 8.00 -15.35 -11.96
CA LEU A 12 8.11 -14.75 -13.28
C LEU A 12 8.73 -13.36 -13.26
N TYR A 13 8.56 -12.61 -12.18
CA TYR A 13 8.89 -11.18 -12.15
C TYR A 13 10.08 -10.89 -11.25
N ASP A 14 10.97 -10.02 -11.72
CA ASP A 14 12.05 -9.46 -10.91
C ASP A 14 11.53 -8.39 -9.93
N VAL A 15 10.43 -7.72 -10.30
CA VAL A 15 9.80 -6.65 -9.51
C VAL A 15 8.28 -6.77 -9.56
N VAL A 16 7.63 -6.59 -8.41
CA VAL A 16 6.17 -6.42 -8.27
C VAL A 16 5.90 -5.05 -7.65
N ILE A 17 4.92 -4.31 -8.17
CA ILE A 17 4.50 -3.01 -7.65
C ILE A 17 3.02 -3.09 -7.31
N SER A 18 2.66 -2.76 -6.07
CA SER A 18 1.27 -2.63 -5.61
C SER A 18 1.09 -1.23 -5.03
N SER A 19 0.43 -0.33 -5.77
CA SER A 19 0.33 1.08 -5.39
C SER A 19 -1.13 1.47 -5.24
N GLU A 20 -1.54 1.83 -4.01
CA GLU A 20 -2.91 2.20 -3.64
C GLU A 20 -3.94 1.12 -4.04
N VAL A 21 -3.64 -0.14 -3.67
CA VAL A 21 -4.49 -1.31 -3.96
C VAL A 21 -4.86 -2.08 -2.70
N ILE A 22 -3.96 -2.17 -1.71
CA ILE A 22 -4.10 -3.09 -0.58
C ILE A 22 -5.30 -2.72 0.32
N GLU A 23 -5.64 -1.45 0.43
CA GLU A 23 -6.80 -0.94 1.15
C GLU A 23 -8.14 -1.26 0.47
N HIS A 24 -8.11 -1.78 -0.76
CA HIS A 24 -9.29 -2.16 -1.53
C HIS A 24 -9.44 -3.69 -1.70
N VAL A 25 -8.53 -4.49 -1.14
CA VAL A 25 -8.62 -5.96 -1.20
C VAL A 25 -9.25 -6.54 0.07
N ASN A 26 -10.03 -7.60 -0.12
CA ASN A 26 -10.73 -8.27 0.99
C ASN A 26 -9.79 -8.97 1.98
N ASN A 27 -8.71 -9.56 1.48
CA ASN A 27 -7.72 -10.27 2.31
C ASN A 27 -6.31 -9.81 1.94
N GLN A 28 -5.81 -8.85 2.71
CA GLN A 28 -4.52 -8.19 2.51
C GLN A 28 -3.34 -9.15 2.65
N GLU A 29 -3.43 -10.08 3.60
CA GLU A 29 -2.38 -11.08 3.84
C GLU A 29 -2.29 -12.08 2.68
N LEU A 30 -3.43 -12.58 2.20
CA LEU A 30 -3.47 -13.43 1.02
C LEU A 30 -2.97 -12.71 -0.22
N PHE A 31 -3.44 -11.48 -0.46
CA PHE A 31 -3.00 -10.67 -1.61
C PHE A 31 -1.48 -10.47 -1.63
N LEU A 32 -0.88 -10.11 -0.49
CA LEU A 32 0.57 -9.92 -0.39
C LEU A 32 1.34 -11.23 -0.55
N LYS A 33 0.85 -12.34 0.02
CA LYS A 33 1.44 -13.66 -0.17
C LYS A 33 1.46 -14.05 -1.64
N GLU A 34 0.34 -13.90 -2.35
CA GLU A 34 0.26 -14.23 -3.77
C GLU A 34 1.09 -13.29 -4.63
N SER A 35 1.21 -12.00 -4.25
CA SER A 35 2.13 -11.06 -4.88
C SER A 35 3.60 -11.50 -4.75
N ILE A 36 3.99 -12.04 -3.59
CA ILE A 36 5.35 -12.54 -3.36
C ILE A 36 5.61 -13.82 -4.17
N LYS A 37 4.62 -14.69 -4.34
CA LYS A 37 4.72 -15.93 -5.14
C LYS A 37 5.12 -15.66 -6.60
N LEU A 38 4.75 -14.49 -7.13
CA LEU A 38 5.12 -14.05 -8.48
C LEU A 38 6.60 -13.65 -8.62
N LEU A 39 7.29 -13.37 -7.52
CA LEU A 39 8.68 -12.91 -7.54
C LEU A 39 9.66 -14.05 -7.78
N LYS A 40 10.64 -13.80 -8.66
CA LYS A 40 11.85 -14.62 -8.74
C LYS A 40 12.62 -14.57 -7.42
N PRO A 41 13.45 -15.59 -7.10
CA PRO A 41 14.39 -15.50 -5.99
C PRO A 41 15.25 -14.24 -6.10
N GLY A 42 15.25 -13.41 -5.05
CA GLY A 42 15.96 -12.13 -5.04
C GLY A 42 15.20 -10.93 -5.64
N GLY A 43 13.99 -11.15 -6.16
CA GLY A 43 13.11 -10.09 -6.63
C GLY A 43 12.63 -9.15 -5.52
N SER A 44 12.09 -8.00 -5.91
CA SER A 44 11.63 -6.95 -4.97
C SER A 44 10.16 -6.62 -5.15
N ILE A 45 9.48 -6.34 -4.03
CA ILE A 45 8.12 -5.80 -4.03
C ILE A 45 8.13 -4.36 -3.50
N PHE A 46 7.43 -3.47 -4.20
CA PHE A 46 7.19 -2.09 -3.78
C PHE A 46 5.70 -1.93 -3.50
N ILE A 47 5.39 -1.33 -2.35
CA ILE A 47 4.02 -1.15 -1.89
C ILE A 47 3.82 0.33 -1.59
N THR A 48 2.71 0.91 -2.04
CA THR A 48 2.19 2.16 -1.47
C THR A 48 0.76 1.97 -1.00
N THR A 49 0.43 2.53 0.16
CA THR A 49 -0.94 2.46 0.70
C THR A 49 -1.18 3.54 1.77
N PRO A 50 -2.44 3.96 1.99
CA PRO A 50 -2.78 4.82 3.12
C PRO A 50 -2.47 4.16 4.47
N ASN A 51 -1.85 4.90 5.37
CA ASN A 51 -1.50 4.43 6.70
C ASN A 51 -2.70 4.48 7.66
N LYS A 52 -2.79 3.49 8.55
CA LYS A 52 -3.74 3.45 9.66
C LYS A 52 -3.37 4.40 10.82
N THR A 53 -3.11 5.68 10.54
CA THR A 53 -3.12 6.80 11.51
C THR A 53 -4.34 7.73 11.48
N LEU A 54 -4.73 8.30 12.63
CA LEU A 54 -5.83 9.29 12.70
C LEU A 54 -5.64 10.49 11.76
N LEU A 55 -4.40 10.89 11.49
CA LEU A 55 -4.11 11.97 10.55
C LEU A 55 -4.49 11.59 9.11
N CYS A 56 -4.18 10.36 8.70
CA CYS A 56 -4.58 9.84 7.39
C CYS A 56 -6.10 9.71 7.28
N TRP A 57 -6.78 9.25 8.33
CA TRP A 57 -8.25 9.22 8.36
C TRP A 57 -8.85 10.62 8.12
N LEU A 58 -8.37 11.61 8.87
CA LEU A 58 -8.87 12.97 8.79
C LEU A 58 -8.60 13.59 7.40
N ALA A 59 -7.37 13.47 6.90
CA ALA A 59 -6.99 14.09 5.63
C ALA A 59 -7.53 13.31 4.41
N GLY A 60 -7.31 12.00 4.39
CA GLY A 60 -7.62 11.11 3.26
C GLY A 60 -9.11 10.82 3.10
N ILE A 61 -9.87 10.76 4.20
CA ILE A 61 -11.31 10.48 4.15
C ILE A 61 -12.11 11.76 4.40
N VAL A 62 -12.05 12.32 5.61
CA VAL A 62 -12.95 13.42 6.01
C VAL A 62 -12.75 14.65 5.12
N VAL A 63 -11.52 15.12 4.99
CA VAL A 63 -11.22 16.33 4.20
C VAL A 63 -11.42 16.06 2.72
N SER A 64 -10.81 15.00 2.18
CA SER A 64 -10.78 14.76 0.73
C SER A 64 -12.13 14.33 0.15
N GLU A 65 -12.90 13.49 0.86
CA GLU A 65 -14.18 12.96 0.36
C GLU A 65 -15.41 13.79 0.78
N TYR A 66 -15.39 14.42 1.96
CA TYR A 66 -16.57 15.09 2.51
C TYR A 66 -16.51 16.62 2.49
N ILE A 67 -15.32 17.22 2.64
CA ILE A 67 -15.16 18.68 2.69
C ILE A 67 -14.83 19.24 1.31
N ILE A 68 -13.73 18.78 0.70
CA ILE A 68 -13.25 19.30 -0.59
C ILE A 68 -13.95 18.59 -1.76
N ASN A 69 -14.45 17.36 -1.55
CA ASN A 69 -15.06 16.49 -2.57
C ASN A 69 -14.15 16.27 -3.81
N VAL A 70 -12.84 16.10 -3.58
CA VAL A 70 -11.87 15.74 -4.63
C VAL A 70 -11.87 14.24 -4.92
N ILE A 71 -12.30 13.43 -3.95
CA ILE A 71 -12.42 11.98 -4.06
C ILE A 71 -13.91 11.60 -3.86
N PRO A 72 -14.46 10.65 -4.62
CA PRO A 72 -15.83 10.19 -4.40
C PRO A 72 -16.04 9.66 -2.99
N ARG A 73 -17.20 9.94 -2.39
CA ARG A 73 -17.53 9.46 -1.04
C ARG A 73 -17.61 7.94 -0.97
N GLY A 74 -17.03 7.38 0.09
CA GLY A 74 -16.96 5.95 0.32
C GLY A 74 -15.89 5.25 -0.51
N THR A 75 -14.92 6.01 -1.06
CA THR A 75 -13.78 5.42 -1.76
C THR A 75 -12.88 4.71 -0.74
N HIS A 76 -12.63 5.32 0.41
CA HIS A 76 -11.80 4.75 1.46
C HIS A 76 -12.62 4.30 2.67
N ASP A 77 -12.32 3.10 3.18
CA ASP A 77 -12.74 2.64 4.49
C ASP A 77 -11.51 2.55 5.41
N TRP A 78 -11.59 3.27 6.52
CA TRP A 78 -10.57 3.28 7.57
C TRP A 78 -10.17 1.89 8.05
N ASN A 79 -11.14 0.97 8.12
CA ASN A 79 -10.90 -0.37 8.63
C ASN A 79 -9.97 -1.16 7.73
N ASN A 80 -9.95 -0.85 6.43
CA ASN A 80 -9.10 -1.48 5.44
C ASN A 80 -7.71 -0.85 5.37
N PHE A 81 -7.44 0.26 6.07
CA PHE A 81 -6.08 0.80 6.09
C PHE A 81 -5.18 -0.12 6.92
N ILE A 82 -3.94 -0.28 6.45
CA ILE A 82 -2.95 -1.18 7.04
C ILE A 82 -1.71 -0.39 7.47
N PRO A 83 -1.27 -0.49 8.74
CA PRO A 83 -0.08 0.23 9.18
C PRO A 83 1.21 -0.46 8.68
N PRO A 84 2.33 0.28 8.57
CA PRO A 84 3.56 -0.28 8.01
C PRO A 84 4.05 -1.55 8.70
N HIS A 85 3.93 -1.63 10.03
CA HIS A 85 4.40 -2.78 10.80
C HIS A 85 3.62 -4.07 10.48
N GLU A 86 2.35 -3.97 10.10
CA GLU A 86 1.52 -5.10 9.67
C GLU A 86 1.97 -5.60 8.29
N VAL A 87 2.16 -4.68 7.32
CA VAL A 87 2.73 -5.04 6.01
C VAL A 87 4.10 -5.69 6.18
N GLN A 88 4.98 -5.09 6.98
CA GLN A 88 6.31 -5.66 7.28
C GLN A 88 6.21 -7.06 7.90
N ARG A 89 5.26 -7.29 8.81
CA ARG A 89 5.00 -8.60 9.42
C ARG A 89 4.62 -9.63 8.35
N ILE A 90 3.67 -9.30 7.48
CA ILE A 90 3.20 -10.18 6.40
C ILE A 90 4.36 -10.49 5.43
N LEU A 91 5.08 -9.47 4.97
CA LEU A 91 6.24 -9.64 4.08
C LEU A 91 7.31 -10.55 4.72
N ARG A 92 7.64 -10.31 6.00
CA ARG A 92 8.64 -11.11 6.72
C ARG A 92 8.23 -12.57 6.87
N ASN A 93 6.96 -12.82 7.19
CA ASN A 93 6.43 -14.18 7.31
C ASN A 93 6.48 -14.96 5.99
N ASN A 94 6.56 -14.26 4.85
CA ASN A 94 6.66 -14.82 3.51
C ASN A 94 8.09 -14.73 2.92
N GLY A 95 9.11 -14.56 3.77
CA GLY A 95 10.52 -14.63 3.36
C GLY A 95 11.10 -13.34 2.76
N CYS A 96 10.35 -12.23 2.77
CA CYS A 96 10.87 -10.93 2.35
C CYS A 96 11.53 -10.18 3.51
N LYS A 97 12.50 -9.30 3.20
CA LYS A 97 13.09 -8.36 4.15
C LYS A 97 12.80 -6.93 3.71
N THR A 98 12.13 -6.16 4.56
CA THR A 98 11.92 -4.73 4.31
C THR A 98 13.27 -4.00 4.24
N LYS A 99 13.49 -3.27 3.15
CA LYS A 99 14.69 -2.47 2.92
C LYS A 99 14.50 -1.01 3.26
N LEU A 100 13.31 -0.47 2.98
CA LEU A 100 13.02 0.95 3.05
C LEU A 100 11.53 1.16 3.35
N ILE A 101 11.24 2.21 4.11
CA ILE A 101 9.89 2.75 4.30
C ILE A 101 10.04 4.27 4.31
N HIS A 102 9.30 4.95 3.45
CA HIS A 102 9.21 6.42 3.42
C HIS A 102 7.78 6.82 3.23
N GLY A 103 7.39 7.94 3.82
CA GLY A 103 6.12 8.55 3.45
C GLY A 103 6.26 9.35 2.16
N ILE A 104 5.09 9.72 1.62
CA ILE A 104 4.99 10.56 0.45
C ILE A 104 4.12 11.77 0.83
N VAL A 105 4.54 12.97 0.42
CA VAL A 105 3.80 14.21 0.71
C VAL A 105 3.63 15.04 -0.55
N TYR A 106 2.42 15.58 -0.74
CA TYR A 106 2.09 16.49 -1.82
C TYR A 106 2.21 17.95 -1.35
N ASN A 107 2.98 18.75 -2.07
CA ASN A 107 3.02 20.19 -1.87
C ASN A 107 2.04 20.87 -2.84
N PRO A 108 0.94 21.47 -2.36
CA PRO A 108 -0.06 22.09 -3.23
C PRO A 108 0.41 23.41 -3.88
N ILE A 109 1.42 24.09 -3.30
CA ILE A 109 1.97 25.34 -3.84
C ILE A 109 2.83 25.02 -5.07
N THR A 110 3.75 24.06 -4.94
CA THR A 110 4.63 23.66 -6.06
C THR A 110 3.99 22.62 -6.97
N LYS A 111 2.87 22.01 -6.54
CA LYS A 111 2.18 20.89 -7.19
C LYS A 111 3.07 19.69 -7.43
N GLN A 112 3.98 19.42 -6.49
CA GLN A 112 4.95 18.34 -6.60
C GLN A 112 4.84 17.38 -5.43
N TRP A 113 5.08 16.10 -5.72
CA TRP A 113 5.25 15.05 -4.73
C TRP A 113 6.71 14.96 -4.30
N SER A 114 6.93 14.66 -3.03
CA SER A 114 8.28 14.46 -2.47
C SER A 114 8.28 13.35 -1.42
N TRP A 115 9.44 12.73 -1.25
CA TRP A 115 9.67 11.78 -0.16
C TRP A 115 9.65 12.49 1.18
N SER A 116 9.09 11.81 2.18
CA SER A 116 8.99 12.29 3.55
C SER A 116 9.53 11.23 4.51
N SER A 117 10.12 11.68 5.62
CA SER A 117 10.46 10.82 6.74
C SER A 117 9.23 10.41 7.56
N SER A 118 8.11 11.12 7.41
CA SER A 118 6.85 10.83 8.10
C SER A 118 5.96 9.94 7.24
N THR A 119 5.57 8.79 7.77
CA THR A 119 4.61 7.84 7.17
C THR A 119 3.16 8.14 7.56
N ALA A 120 2.87 9.29 8.16
CA ALA A 120 1.59 9.53 8.81
C ALA A 120 0.39 9.49 7.85
N LEU A 121 0.57 9.81 6.57
CA LEU A 121 -0.50 9.79 5.57
C LEU A 121 -0.45 8.50 4.74
N CYS A 122 0.54 8.40 3.87
CA CYS A 122 0.83 7.21 3.07
C CYS A 122 2.30 6.84 3.22
N TYR A 123 2.64 5.62 2.81
CA TYR A 123 3.99 5.07 2.82
C TYR A 123 4.15 4.01 1.75
#